data_AF-X0U8C7-F1
#
_entry.id   AF-X0U8C7-F1
#
_cell.length_a   1.000
_cell.length_b   1.000
_cell.length_c   1.000
_cell.angle_alpha   90.00
_cell.angle_beta   90.00
_cell.angle_gamma   90.00
#
_symmetry.space_group_name_H-M   'P 1'
#
loop_
_entity.id
_entity.type
_entity.pdbx_description
1 polymer ?
#
loop_
_entity_poly.entity_id
_entity_poly.type
_entity_poly.pdbx_seq_one_letter_code
_entity_poly.pdbx_strand_id
1 'polypeptide(L)'
;TTYDFSEFSIRTENWRYTRYIDDSEELYDHRKDPEEWTNLAQDPQYKNVIDRLSNYIPDNPAPVIETSYELMPHHIPPLKSKEDYFLKKKGTKK
;
A
#
# COMPACT_ATOMS: atom_id res chain seq x y z
N THR A 1 -8.07 -1.44 4.45
CA THR A 1 -8.31 0.02 4.54
C THR A 1 -7.38 0.70 3.57
N THR A 2 -7.77 1.83 2.99
CA THR A 2 -6.95 2.58 2.02
C THR A 2 -6.67 3.95 2.64
N TYR A 3 -5.40 4.26 2.88
CA TYR A 3 -4.97 5.52 3.49
C TYR A 3 -4.66 6.58 2.41
N ASP A 4 -4.10 6.14 1.28
CA ASP A 4 -3.75 6.98 0.13
C ASP A 4 -4.30 6.41 -1.18
N PHE A 5 -4.33 7.22 -2.24
CA PHE A 5 -4.80 6.79 -3.56
C PHE A 5 -4.08 5.52 -4.02
N SER A 6 -4.85 4.45 -4.27
CA SER A 6 -4.37 3.18 -4.82
C SER A 6 -3.35 2.43 -3.95
N GLU A 7 -3.32 2.67 -2.63
CA GLU A 7 -2.63 1.81 -1.67
C GLU A 7 -3.59 0.83 -1.00
N PHE A 8 -3.21 -0.45 -0.99
CA PHE A 8 -4.06 -1.51 -0.47
C PHE A 8 -3.29 -2.38 0.50
N SER A 9 -3.84 -2.55 1.71
CA SER A 9 -3.36 -3.55 2.66
C SER A 9 -4.47 -4.54 2.97
N ILE A 10 -4.15 -5.82 2.78
CA ILE A 10 -5.00 -6.97 3.03
C ILE A 10 -4.42 -7.72 4.22
N ARG A 11 -5.22 -7.84 5.27
CA ARG A 11 -4.89 -8.61 6.47
C ARG A 11 -5.82 -9.80 6.57
N THR A 12 -5.23 -10.97 6.69
CA THR A 12 -5.91 -12.22 7.06
C THR A 12 -5.40 -12.67 8.42
N GLU A 13 -5.89 -13.80 8.93
CA GLU A 13 -5.37 -14.40 10.17
C GLU A 13 -3.87 -14.75 10.10
N ASN A 14 -3.40 -15.16 8.92
CA ASN A 14 -2.04 -15.71 8.75
C ASN A 14 -1.11 -14.81 7.93
N TRP A 15 -1.66 -13.86 7.18
CA TRP A 15 -0.91 -13.08 6.20
C TRP A 15 -1.26 -11.61 6.27
N ARG A 16 -0.24 -10.77 6.10
CA ARG A 16 -0.38 -9.37 5.73
C ARG A 16 0.26 -9.14 4.37
N TYR A 17 -0.53 -8.62 3.42
CA TYR A 17 -0.06 -8.23 2.10
C TYR A 17 -0.39 -6.76 1.87
N THR A 18 0.60 -5.97 1.47
CA THR A 18 0.43 -4.56 1.14
C THR A 18 0.97 -4.31 -0.26
N ARG A 19 0.19 -3.61 -1.08
CA ARG A 19 0.60 -3.10 -2.38
C ARG A 19 0.54 -1.58 -2.36
N TYR A 20 1.68 -0.95 -2.63
CA TYR A 20 1.84 0.49 -2.66
C TYR A 20 1.53 1.06 -4.04
N ILE A 21 1.39 2.39 -4.09
CA ILE A 21 1.07 3.14 -5.30
C ILE A 21 2.14 3.00 -6.42
N ASP A 22 3.38 2.73 -6.04
CA ASP A 22 4.50 2.51 -6.96
C ASP A 22 4.67 1.06 -7.40
N ASP A 23 3.66 0.21 -7.14
CA ASP A 23 3.64 -1.23 -7.37
C ASP A 23 4.66 -2.03 -6.54
N SER A 24 5.32 -1.40 -5.56
CA SER A 24 6.07 -2.17 -4.57
C SER A 24 5.12 -2.98 -3.68
N GLU A 25 5.61 -4.14 -3.25
CA GLU A 25 4.82 -5.13 -2.54
C GLU A 25 5.53 -5.55 -1.25
N GLU A 26 4.73 -5.77 -0.21
CA GLU A 26 5.15 -6.35 1.06
C GLU A 26 4.27 -7.55 1.40
N LEU A 27 4.90 -8.64 1.84
CA LEU A 27 4.21 -9.83 2.30
C LEU A 27 4.85 -10.34 3.60
N TYR A 28 4.01 -10.58 4.61
CA TYR A 28 4.42 -11.11 5.91
C TYR A 28 3.56 -12.32 6.31
N ASP A 29 4.20 -13.36 6.85
CA ASP A 29 3.54 -14.57 7.39
C ASP A 29 3.50 -14.49 8.92
N HIS A 30 2.34 -14.16 9.50
CA HIS A 30 2.17 -13.98 10.95
C HIS A 30 2.45 -15.24 11.76
N ARG A 31 2.40 -16.42 11.14
CA ARG A 31 2.67 -17.69 11.84
C ARG A 31 4.16 -17.89 12.11
N LYS A 32 5.01 -17.31 11.25
CA LYS A 32 6.47 -17.45 11.32
C LYS A 32 7.13 -16.17 11.84
N ASP A 33 6.50 -15.03 11.58
CA ASP A 33 7.02 -13.71 11.87
C ASP A 33 5.89 -12.82 12.41
N PRO A 34 5.49 -13.01 13.68
CA PRO A 34 4.43 -12.21 14.30
C PRO A 34 4.77 -10.72 14.39
N GLU A 35 6.05 -10.36 14.33
CA GLU A 35 6.55 -8.99 14.40
C GLU A 35 6.75 -8.35 13.01
N GLU A 36 6.47 -9.08 11.91
CA GLU A 36 6.50 -8.57 10.53
C GLU A 36 7.87 -7.97 10.10
N TRP A 37 8.99 -8.57 10.51
CA TRP A 37 10.33 -8.07 10.19
C TRP A 37 10.80 -8.46 8.78
N THR A 38 10.33 -9.59 8.25
CA THR A 38 10.84 -10.18 7.01
C THR A 38 9.85 -10.03 5.87
N ASN A 39 10.15 -9.15 4.92
CA ASN A 39 9.36 -9.02 3.69
C ASN A 39 9.64 -10.21 2.75
N LEU A 40 8.60 -11.01 2.49
CA LEU A 40 8.63 -12.20 1.63
C LEU A 40 8.17 -11.91 0.18
N ALA A 41 7.82 -10.68 -0.16
CA ALA A 41 7.22 -10.35 -1.46
C ALA A 41 8.13 -10.66 -2.66
N GLN A 42 9.45 -10.60 -2.47
CA GLN A 42 10.43 -10.90 -3.52
C GLN A 42 10.81 -12.38 -3.60
N ASP A 43 10.31 -13.22 -2.68
CA ASP A 43 10.59 -14.65 -2.69
C ASP A 43 9.59 -15.38 -3.61
N PRO A 44 10.07 -16.02 -4.71
CA PRO A 44 9.21 -16.73 -5.66
C PRO A 44 8.35 -17.83 -5.03
N GLN A 45 8.74 -18.37 -3.88
CA GLN A 45 7.98 -19.41 -3.17
C GLN A 45 6.59 -18.92 -2.73
N TYR A 46 6.44 -17.62 -2.51
CA TYR A 46 5.19 -17.03 -2.02
C TYR A 46 4.36 -16.36 -3.10
N LYS A 47 4.74 -16.47 -4.38
CA LYS A 47 4.02 -15.89 -5.52
C LYS A 47 2.54 -16.28 -5.53
N ASN A 48 2.23 -17.56 -5.29
CA ASN A 48 0.83 -18.03 -5.24
C ASN A 48 0.01 -17.37 -4.11
N VAL A 49 0.66 -17.00 -3.00
CA VAL A 49 -0.01 -16.31 -1.90
C VAL A 49 -0.30 -14.87 -2.30
N ILE A 50 0.66 -14.20 -2.93
CA ILE A 50 0.50 -12.84 -3.48
C ILE A 50 -0.62 -12.82 -4.52
N ASP A 51 -0.59 -13.73 -5.49
CA ASP A 51 -1.61 -13.83 -6.55
C ASP A 51 -3.01 -14.06 -5.96
N ARG A 52 -3.12 -14.86 -4.90
CA ARG A 52 -4.40 -15.08 -4.23
C ARG A 52 -4.88 -13.83 -3.48
N LEU A 53 -3.98 -13.13 -2.79
CA LEU A 53 -4.31 -11.95 -2.00
C LEU A 53 -4.60 -10.74 -2.90
N SER A 54 -3.86 -10.57 -4.00
CA SER A 54 -4.07 -9.48 -4.95
C SER A 54 -5.46 -9.51 -5.60
N ASN A 55 -6.10 -10.68 -5.73
CA ASN A 55 -7.49 -10.79 -6.18
C ASN A 55 -8.53 -10.11 -5.26
N TYR A 56 -8.16 -9.77 -4.03
CA TYR A 56 -9.02 -9.01 -3.12
C TYR A 56 -8.87 -7.49 -3.30
N ILE A 57 -7.91 -7.04 -4.11
CA ILE A 57 -7.76 -5.63 -4.46
C ILE A 57 -8.79 -5.30 -5.54
N PRO A 58 -9.65 -4.29 -5.34
CA PRO A 58 -10.63 -3.89 -6.35
C PRO A 58 -9.93 -3.23 -7.55
N ASP A 59 -10.36 -3.59 -8.77
CA ASP A 59 -9.86 -2.97 -10.01
C ASP A 59 -10.17 -1.48 -10.10
N ASN A 60 -11.27 -1.04 -9.48
CA ASN A 60 -11.70 0.35 -9.43
C ASN A 60 -11.70 0.86 -7.97
N PRO A 61 -10.56 1.35 -7.46
CA PRO A 61 -10.50 1.95 -6.13
C PRO A 61 -11.50 3.09 -5.97
N ALA A 62 -11.95 3.30 -4.73
CA ALA A 62 -12.76 4.47 -4.41
C ALA A 62 -11.99 5.76 -4.75
N PRO A 63 -12.68 6.78 -5.30
CA PRO A 63 -12.05 8.07 -5.57
C PRO A 63 -11.61 8.73 -4.26
N VAL A 64 -10.51 9.49 -4.31
CA VAL A 64 -10.11 10.34 -3.18
C VAL A 64 -11.19 11.40 -2.98
N ILE A 65 -11.82 11.39 -1.81
CA ILE A 65 -12.82 12.39 -1.47
C ILE A 65 -12.06 13.61 -0.95
N GLU A 66 -12.27 14.78 -1.56
CA GLU A 66 -11.75 16.04 -0.99
C GLU A 66 -12.47 16.29 0.33
N THR A 67 -11.77 16.06 1.43
CA THR A 67 -12.32 16.35 2.75
C THR A 67 -12.34 17.86 2.97
N SER A 68 -13.40 18.37 3.60
CA SER A 68 -13.53 19.80 3.93
C SER A 68 -12.62 20.25 5.10
N TYR A 69 -11.72 19.39 5.57
CA TYR A 69 -10.79 19.72 6.64
C TYR A 69 -9.64 20.57 6.10
N GLU A 70 -9.38 21.71 6.75
CA GLU A 70 -8.18 22.48 6.50
C GLU A 70 -6.95 21.69 6.99
N LEU A 71 -5.99 21.46 6.09
CA LEU A 71 -4.76 20.78 6.43
C LEU A 71 -3.92 21.68 7.34
N MET A 72 -3.59 21.19 8.54
CA MET A 72 -2.65 21.86 9.41
C MET A 72 -1.22 21.75 8.82
N PRO A 73 -0.28 22.65 9.19
CA PRO A 73 1.07 22.67 8.60
C PRO A 73 1.88 21.37 8.71
N HIS A 74 1.51 20.47 9.63
CA HIS A 74 2.18 19.18 9.84
C HIS A 74 1.46 18.00 9.13
N HIS A 75 0.31 18.24 8.50
CA HIS A 75 -0.39 17.21 7.74
C HIS A 75 0.26 17.03 6.36
N ILE A 76 0.47 15.77 5.98
CA ILE A 76 0.85 15.42 4.61
C ILE A 76 -0.42 15.45 3.76
N PRO A 77 -0.49 16.25 2.67
CA PRO A 77 -1.67 16.29 1.84
C PRO A 77 -1.89 14.92 1.17
N PRO A 78 -3.14 14.44 1.08
CA PRO A 78 -3.45 13.16 0.46
C PRO A 78 -2.96 13.14 -0.99
N LEU A 79 -2.50 11.97 -1.43
CA LEU A 79 -2.10 11.77 -2.82
C LEU A 79 -3.32 11.77 -3.73
N LYS A 80 -3.26 12.53 -4.84
CA LYS A 80 -4.39 12.65 -5.79
C LYS A 80 -4.32 11.65 -6.93
N SER A 81 -3.12 11.23 -7.34
CA SER A 81 -2.90 10.25 -8.40
C SER A 81 -1.50 9.62 -8.30
N LYS A 82 -1.27 8.58 -9.11
CA LYS A 82 0.06 7.98 -9.27
C LYS A 82 1.09 8.96 -9.84
N GLU A 83 0.70 9.85 -10.76
CA GLU A 83 1.61 10.90 -11.24
C GLU A 83 1.98 11.90 -10.14
N ASP A 84 1.01 12.32 -9.31
CA ASP A 84 1.23 13.23 -8.17
C ASP A 84 2.26 12.65 -7.18
N TYR A 85 2.16 11.35 -6.89
CA TYR A 85 3.15 10.65 -6.06
C TYR A 85 4.57 10.72 -6.65
N PHE A 86 4.73 10.39 -7.93
CA PHE A 86 6.06 10.44 -8.56
C PHE A 86 6.62 11.86 -8.68
N LEU A 87 5.77 12.87 -8.88
CA LEU A 87 6.17 14.28 -8.87
C LEU A 87 6.70 14.70 -7.48
N LYS A 88 5.95 14.39 -6.42
CA LYS A 88 6.35 14.66 -5.03
C LYS A 88 7.63 13.91 -4.63
N LYS A 89 7.78 12.63 -5.02
CA LYS A 89 8.98 11.81 -4.78
C LYS A 89 10.21 12.34 -5.51
N LYS A 90 10.05 12.95 -6.70
CA LYS A 90 11.14 13.63 -7.42
C LYS A 90 11.52 14.96 -6.76
N GLY A 91 10.55 15.73 -6.26
CA GLY A 91 10.79 17.01 -5.60
C GLY A 91 11.46 16.92 -4.22
N THR A 92 11.37 15.76 -3.56
CA THR A 92 12.01 15.48 -2.26
C THR A 92 13.46 15.02 -2.37
N LYS A 93 13.98 14.75 -3.58
CA LYS A 93 15.41 14.57 -3.81
C LYS A 93 16.10 15.95 -3.90
N LYS A 94 16.43 16.53 -2.75
CA LYS A 94 17.35 17.67 -2.64
C LYS A 94 18.32 17.44 -1.50
#